data_AF-A0A967XSM3-F1
#
_entry.id   AF-A0A967XSM3-F1
#
_cell.length_a   1.000
_cell.length_b   1.000
_cell.length_c   1.000
_cell.angle_alpha   90.00
_cell.angle_beta   90.00
_cell.angle_gamma   90.00
#
_symmetry.space_group_name_H-M   'P 1'
#
loop_
_entity.id
_entity.type
_entity.pdbx_description
1 polymer ?
#
loop_
_entity_poly.entity_id
_entity_poly.type
_entity_poly.pdbx_seq_one_letter_code
_entity_poly.pdbx_strand_id
1 'polypeptide(L)'
;MLLAVIGNVRSYHLKQRPKSWVEETEEGGLLGMPFAAINRVGFYILGRKQASFHSYHDGYPGQIAGLQQTVWFHLYKGRLGQFQSSAWHLLWRIS
;
A
#
# COMPACT_ATOMS: atom_id res chain seq x y z
N MET A 1 -4.97 6.49 -19.06
CA MET A 1 -3.97 7.31 -18.34
C MET A 1 -3.80 6.89 -16.88
N LEU A 2 -4.85 6.93 -16.04
CA LEU A 2 -4.75 6.56 -14.60
C LEU A 2 -4.29 5.12 -14.34
N LEU A 3 -4.81 4.13 -15.08
CA LEU A 3 -4.42 2.73 -14.96
C LEU A 3 -2.93 2.48 -15.26
N ALA A 4 -2.35 3.24 -16.20
CA ALA A 4 -0.93 3.14 -16.53
C ALA A 4 -0.06 3.63 -15.37
N VAL A 5 -0.46 4.71 -14.70
CA VAL A 5 0.24 5.21 -13.49
C VAL A 5 0.20 4.17 -12.37
N ILE A 6 -0.97 3.57 -12.11
CA ILE A 6 -1.13 2.51 -11.11
C ILE A 6 -0.24 1.30 -11.43
N GLY A 7 -0.24 0.85 -12.69
CA GLY A 7 0.61 -0.26 -13.13
C GLY A 7 2.10 0.01 -12.94
N ASN A 8 2.55 1.24 -13.21
CA ASN A 8 3.95 1.62 -13.01
C ASN A 8 4.33 1.59 -11.53
N VAL A 9 3.53 2.22 -10.66
CA VAL A 9 3.75 2.20 -9.20
C VAL A 9 3.78 0.77 -8.67
N ARG A 10 2.87 -0.10 -9.14
CA ARG A 10 2.86 -1.53 -8.80
C ARG A 10 4.16 -2.21 -9.15
N SER A 11 4.57 -2.11 -10.42
CA SER A 11 5.76 -2.79 -10.93
C SER A 11 7.03 -2.36 -10.21
N TYR A 12 7.10 -1.09 -9.79
CA TYR A 12 8.24 -0.55 -9.08
C TYR A 12 8.34 -1.11 -7.65
N HIS A 13 7.25 -1.06 -6.89
CA HIS A 13 7.25 -1.54 -5.50
C HIS A 13 7.29 -3.06 -5.37
N LEU A 14 6.83 -3.81 -6.37
CA LEU A 14 7.02 -5.28 -6.41
C LEU A 14 8.50 -5.67 -6.39
N LYS A 15 9.37 -4.90 -7.07
CA LYS A 15 10.82 -5.12 -7.08
C LYS A 15 11.47 -4.85 -5.73
N GLN A 16 10.83 -4.05 -4.88
CA GLN A 16 11.34 -3.65 -3.56
C GLN A 16 10.89 -4.61 -2.45
N ARG A 17 10.09 -5.64 -2.76
CA ARG A 17 9.58 -6.56 -1.74
C ARG A 17 10.75 -7.34 -1.11
N PRO A 18 10.96 -7.24 0.21
CA PRO A 18 12.02 -7.98 0.88
C PRO A 18 11.74 -9.49 0.80
N LYS A 19 12.79 -10.28 0.63
CA LYS A 19 12.73 -11.74 0.62
C LYS A 19 13.22 -12.25 1.96
N SER A 20 12.41 -13.10 2.60
CA SER A 20 12.85 -13.87 3.76
C SER A 20 14.00 -14.78 3.35
N TRP A 21 14.97 -14.93 4.23
CA TRP A 21 16.14 -15.79 4.00
C TRP A 21 16.45 -16.59 5.25
N VAL A 22 17.08 -17.74 5.02
CA VAL A 22 17.61 -18.65 6.05
C VAL A 22 18.89 -19.25 5.47
N GLU A 23 19.94 -19.28 6.27
CA GLU A 23 21.25 -19.83 5.93
C GLU A 23 21.75 -20.73 7.07
N GLU A 24 22.50 -21.77 6.71
CA GLU A 24 23.14 -22.68 7.66
C GLU A 24 24.53 -22.14 8.02
N THR A 25 24.86 -22.13 9.31
CA THR A 25 26.17 -21.70 9.79
C THR A 25 27.18 -22.84 9.69
N GLU A 26 28.47 -22.51 9.65
CA GLU A 26 29.55 -23.51 9.63
C GLU A 26 29.53 -24.46 10.86
N GLU A 27 28.88 -24.03 11.93
CA GLU A 27 28.71 -24.78 13.19
C GLU A 27 27.43 -25.63 13.22
N GLY A 28 26.66 -25.68 12.11
CA GLY A 28 25.42 -26.44 11.98
C GLY A 28 24.17 -25.76 12.57
N GLY A 29 24.25 -24.45 12.84
CA GLY A 29 23.11 -23.64 13.27
C GLY A 29 22.31 -23.08 12.08
N LEU A 30 21.10 -22.56 12.33
CA LEU A 30 20.32 -21.83 11.32
C LEU A 30 20.21 -20.36 11.70
N LEU A 31 20.56 -19.47 10.79
CA LEU A 31 20.37 -18.03 10.89
C LEU A 31 19.37 -17.58 9.82
N GLY A 32 18.43 -16.71 10.16
CA GLY A 32 17.48 -16.21 9.18
C GLY A 32 16.76 -14.96 9.63
N MET A 33 16.16 -14.27 8.65
CA MET A 33 15.30 -13.12 8.90
C MET A 33 13.99 -13.26 8.10
N PRO A 34 12.90 -13.64 8.75
CA PRO A 34 11.59 -13.61 8.12
C PRO A 34 11.07 -12.16 8.02
N PHE A 35 10.58 -11.78 6.84
CA PHE A 35 9.84 -10.54 6.66
C PHE A 35 8.34 -10.84 6.61
N ALA A 36 7.56 -10.10 7.40
CA ALA A 36 6.10 -10.19 7.43
C ALA A 36 5.47 -8.81 7.29
N ALA A 37 4.29 -8.76 6.67
CA ALA A 37 3.51 -7.54 6.59
C ALA A 37 2.96 -7.15 7.96
N ILE A 38 2.80 -5.86 8.19
CA ILE A 38 2.00 -5.36 9.30
C ILE A 38 0.51 -5.61 9.03
N ASN A 39 -0.26 -5.90 10.08
CA ASN A 39 -1.66 -6.29 9.93
C ASN A 39 -2.57 -5.14 9.48
N ARG A 40 -2.31 -3.92 9.97
CA ARG A 40 -3.14 -2.74 9.70
C ARG A 40 -2.29 -1.48 9.54
N VAL A 41 -2.67 -0.64 8.58
CA VAL A 41 -2.11 0.72 8.41
C VAL A 41 -3.22 1.74 8.32
N GLY A 42 -3.02 2.86 9.02
CA GLY A 42 -3.85 4.05 8.91
C GLY A 42 -3.13 5.10 8.05
N PHE A 43 -3.78 5.57 7.00
CA PHE A 43 -3.33 6.73 6.23
C PHE A 43 -4.17 7.94 6.59
N TYR A 44 -3.52 9.08 6.78
CA TYR A 44 -4.18 10.32 7.10
C TYR A 44 -4.00 11.31 5.95
N ILE A 45 -5.09 11.66 5.29
CA ILE A 45 -5.11 12.59 4.16
C ILE A 45 -5.71 13.92 4.61
N LEU A 46 -4.92 14.96 4.50
CA LEU A 46 -5.38 16.34 4.71
C LEU A 46 -6.36 16.72 3.59
N GLY A 47 -7.63 16.94 3.94
CA GLY A 47 -8.63 17.38 2.98
C GLY A 47 -8.41 18.84 2.57
N ARG A 48 -7.77 19.04 1.43
CA ARG A 48 -7.92 20.27 0.64
C ARG A 48 -8.93 20.02 -0.48
N LYS A 49 -9.50 21.11 -1.01
CA LYS A 49 -10.59 21.16 -2.01
C LYS A 49 -10.39 20.25 -3.24
N GLN A 50 -9.16 19.79 -3.49
CA GLN A 50 -8.84 18.69 -4.39
C GLN A 50 -7.89 17.75 -3.64
N ALA A 51 -8.41 16.64 -3.09
CA ALA A 51 -7.52 15.54 -2.68
C ALA A 51 -6.82 15.07 -3.95
N SER A 52 -5.50 15.24 -3.99
CA SER A 52 -4.72 14.97 -5.18
C SER A 52 -4.48 13.46 -5.30
N PHE A 53 -4.48 12.97 -6.53
CA PHE A 53 -4.13 11.59 -6.90
C PHE A 53 -2.72 11.18 -6.44
N HIS A 54 -1.94 12.06 -5.81
CA HIS A 54 -0.62 11.73 -5.26
C HIS A 54 -0.71 10.82 -4.02
N SER A 55 -1.82 10.83 -3.29
CA SER A 55 -2.00 9.98 -2.10
C SER A 55 -2.10 8.47 -2.40
N TYR A 56 -2.21 8.06 -3.67
CA TYR A 56 -2.16 6.64 -4.05
C TYR A 56 -0.77 6.01 -3.84
N HIS A 57 0.30 6.82 -3.88
CA HIS A 57 1.66 6.35 -3.63
C HIS A 57 1.84 5.80 -2.21
N ASP A 58 1.06 6.30 -1.25
CA ASP A 58 1.19 5.91 0.15
C ASP A 58 0.49 4.56 0.40
N GLY A 59 -0.65 4.33 -0.25
CA GLY A 59 -1.49 3.14 -0.05
C GLY A 59 -1.00 1.86 -0.72
N TYR A 60 -0.43 2.01 -1.92
CA TYR A 60 -0.07 0.88 -2.79
C TYR A 60 1.04 -0.05 -2.24
N PRO A 61 2.13 0.47 -1.63
CA PRO A 61 3.15 -0.38 -1.03
C PRO A 61 2.56 -1.31 0.03
N GLY A 62 1.56 -0.86 0.77
CA GLY A 62 0.91 -1.65 1.80
C GLY A 62 0.20 -2.89 1.24
N GLN A 63 -0.52 -2.74 0.12
CA GLN A 63 -1.14 -3.86 -0.57
C GLN A 63 -0.11 -4.86 -1.11
N ILE A 64 1.00 -4.37 -1.68
CA ILE A 64 2.10 -5.23 -2.15
C ILE A 64 2.73 -6.01 -1.00
N ALA A 65 2.87 -5.39 0.18
CA ALA A 65 3.41 -6.04 1.36
C ALA A 65 2.52 -7.19 1.84
N GLY A 66 1.20 -7.11 1.62
CA GLY A 66 0.21 -8.10 2.09
C GLY A 66 -0.59 -7.65 3.31
N LEU A 67 -0.79 -6.34 3.47
CA LEU A 67 -1.63 -5.78 4.53
C LEU A 67 -3.05 -6.33 4.50
N GLN A 68 -3.55 -6.75 5.67
CA GLN A 68 -4.91 -7.27 5.79
C GLN A 68 -5.96 -6.14 5.83
N GLN A 69 -5.60 -5.00 6.41
CA GLN A 69 -6.53 -3.87 6.50
C GLN A 69 -5.81 -2.54 6.29
N THR A 70 -6.44 -1.69 5.50
CA THR A 70 -6.04 -0.30 5.34
C THR A 70 -7.17 0.62 5.76
N VAL A 71 -6.88 1.57 6.64
CA VAL A 71 -7.85 2.57 7.13
C VAL A 71 -7.42 3.93 6.59
N TRP A 72 -8.36 4.67 6.00
CA TRP A 72 -8.10 6.02 5.48
C TRP A 72 -8.91 7.05 6.25
N PHE A 73 -8.22 8.00 6.89
CA PHE A 73 -8.83 9.11 7.58
C PHE A 73 -8.69 10.38 6.74
N HIS A 74 -9.82 10.96 6.35
CA HIS A 74 -9.86 12.21 5.61
C HIS A 74 -10.49 13.28 6.50
N LEU A 75 -9.75 14.35 6.79
CA LEU A 75 -10.36 15.54 7.39
C LEU A 75 -11.07 16.34 6.30
N TYR A 76 -12.39 16.22 6.20
CA TYR A 76 -13.22 17.06 5.33
C TYR A 76 -14.21 17.87 6.16
N LYS A 77 -14.28 19.20 5.93
CA LYS A 77 -15.43 20.02 6.31
C LYS A 77 -16.46 19.94 5.16
N GLY A 78 -17.41 19.00 5.19
CA GLY A 78 -18.51 18.93 4.23
C GLY A 78 -18.87 17.52 3.73
N ARG A 79 -19.85 17.44 2.80
CA ARG A 79 -20.39 16.18 2.24
C ARG A 79 -19.32 15.49 1.38
N LEU A 80 -18.99 14.22 1.72
CA LEU A 80 -18.04 13.38 0.97
C LEU A 80 -18.29 13.48 -0.54
N GLY A 81 -17.30 13.97 -1.29
CA GLY A 81 -17.37 13.96 -2.74
C GLY A 81 -17.38 12.50 -3.23
N GLN A 82 -18.47 12.09 -3.88
CA GLN A 82 -18.70 10.74 -4.41
C GLN A 82 -17.51 10.17 -5.22
N PHE A 83 -16.69 11.04 -5.82
CA PHE A 83 -15.57 10.69 -6.69
C PHE A 83 -14.39 9.96 -6.02
N GLN A 84 -14.15 10.16 -4.72
CA GLN A 84 -13.05 9.48 -4.03
C GLN A 84 -13.39 8.02 -3.70
N SER A 85 -14.63 7.75 -3.28
CA SER A 85 -15.07 6.39 -2.95
C SER A 85 -14.95 5.44 -4.15
N SER A 86 -15.29 5.91 -5.34
CA SER A 86 -15.30 5.10 -6.57
C SER A 86 -13.90 4.79 -7.11
N ALA A 87 -12.94 5.71 -6.99
CA ALA A 87 -11.54 5.42 -7.33
C ALA A 87 -10.92 4.37 -6.39
N TRP A 88 -11.23 4.43 -5.09
CA TRP A 88 -10.80 3.42 -4.12
C TRP A 88 -11.45 2.06 -4.33
N HIS A 89 -12.76 2.03 -4.56
CA HIS A 89 -13.46 0.78 -4.89
C HIS A 89 -12.91 0.13 -6.15
N LEU A 90 -12.53 0.93 -7.15
CA LEU A 90 -11.88 0.41 -8.35
C LEU A 90 -10.53 -0.21 -7.97
N LEU A 91 -9.65 0.51 -7.24
CA LEU A 91 -8.33 0.03 -6.84
C LEU A 91 -8.34 -1.31 -6.09
N TRP A 92 -9.25 -1.48 -5.12
CA TRP A 92 -9.37 -2.76 -4.39
C TRP A 92 -9.84 -3.91 -5.29
N ARG A 93 -10.65 -3.61 -6.32
CA ARG A 93 -11.26 -4.64 -7.19
C ARG A 93 -10.38 -5.08 -8.37
N ILE A 94 -9.35 -4.32 -8.73
CA ILE A 94 -8.36 -4.66 -9.78
C ILE A 94 -7.01 -5.15 -9.21
N SER A 95 -6.93 -5.37 -7.90
CA SER A 95 -5.70 -5.83 -7.21
C SER A 95 -5.44 -7.31 -7.45
#